data_AF-A0A2S8GDX3-F1
#
_entry.id   AF-A0A2S8GDX3-F1
#
_cell.length_a   1.000
_cell.length_b   1.000
_cell.length_c   1.000
_cell.angle_alpha   90.00
_cell.angle_beta   90.00
_cell.angle_gamma   90.00
#
_symmetry.space_group_name_H-M   'P 1'
#
loop_
_entity.id
_entity.type
_entity.pdbx_description
1 polymer ?
#
loop_
_entity_poly.entity_id
_entity_poly.type
_entity_poly.pdbx_seq_one_letter_code
_entity_poly.pdbx_strand_id
1 'polypeptide(L)'
;MEGAAVSFQPIATAGELTVSGMGSYGKTDAQGHYSLKLIETDGEGASVGTHRVQVSVAEEKGGDALTTDKVPSRYRGFDSELTFDVPSDGTETANFDLTTKRKR
;
A
#
# COMPACT_ATOMS: atom_id res chain seq x y z
N MET A 1 -2.42 10.98 7.69
CA MET A 1 -2.89 11.46 6.36
C MET A 1 -4.25 10.84 6.14
N GLU A 2 -5.30 11.64 6.01
CA GLU A 2 -6.66 11.13 5.80
C GLU A 2 -6.94 10.81 4.33
N GLY A 3 -7.68 9.73 4.07
CA GLY A 3 -8.20 9.40 2.74
C GLY A 3 -7.19 8.84 1.74
N ALA A 4 -6.00 8.43 2.20
CA ALA A 4 -5.02 7.75 1.35
C ALA A 4 -5.43 6.30 1.12
N ALA A 5 -5.51 5.87 -0.13
CA ALA A 5 -5.60 4.47 -0.50
C ALA A 5 -4.21 3.82 -0.41
N VAL A 6 -4.13 2.71 0.31
CA VAL A 6 -2.94 1.88 0.47
C VAL A 6 -3.27 0.51 -0.10
N SER A 7 -2.41 -0.04 -0.95
CA SER A 7 -2.58 -1.39 -1.47
C SER A 7 -1.29 -2.18 -1.41
N PHE A 8 -1.42 -3.46 -1.09
CA PHE A 8 -0.33 -4.40 -0.91
C PHE A 8 -0.45 -5.46 -2.00
N GLN A 9 0.45 -5.39 -2.97
CA GLN A 9 0.49 -6.32 -4.09
C GLN A 9 1.62 -7.33 -3.84
N PRO A 10 1.33 -8.62 -3.64
CA PRO A 10 2.37 -9.62 -3.44
C PRO A 10 3.26 -9.67 -4.68
N ILE A 11 4.57 -9.70 -4.45
CA ILE A 11 5.55 -9.82 -5.52
C ILE A 11 6.30 -11.13 -5.37
N ALA A 12 6.60 -11.77 -6.51
CA ALA A 12 7.49 -12.92 -6.53
C ALA A 12 8.88 -12.47 -6.09
N THR A 13 9.28 -12.77 -4.86
CA THR A 13 10.69 -12.64 -4.48
C THR A 13 11.45 -13.79 -5.11
N ALA A 14 12.61 -13.51 -5.72
CA ALA A 14 13.41 -14.54 -6.38
C ALA A 14 13.80 -15.64 -5.37
N GLY A 15 13.19 -16.81 -5.50
CA GLY A 15 13.33 -17.94 -4.57
C GLY A 15 11.99 -18.51 -4.08
N GLU A 16 10.91 -17.72 -4.14
CA GLU A 16 9.56 -18.14 -3.77
C GLU A 16 8.84 -18.69 -5.01
N LEU A 17 8.58 -20.00 -5.06
CA LEU A 17 7.93 -20.67 -6.20
C LEU A 17 6.42 -20.39 -6.31
N THR A 18 5.84 -19.76 -5.29
CA THR A 18 4.41 -19.46 -5.20
C THR A 18 4.21 -17.98 -4.88
N VAL A 19 3.84 -17.18 -5.88
CA VAL A 19 3.22 -15.87 -5.63
C VAL A 19 1.78 -16.13 -5.23
N SER A 20 1.58 -16.65 -4.02
CA SER A 20 0.26 -17.01 -3.52
C SER A 20 -0.13 -16.04 -2.41
N GLY A 21 -0.21 -14.76 -2.78
CA GLY A 21 -0.88 -13.77 -1.96
C GLY A 21 -2.03 -13.16 -2.75
N MET A 22 -3.20 -13.06 -2.13
CA MET A 22 -4.23 -12.17 -2.64
C MET A 22 -3.80 -10.74 -2.32
N GLY A 23 -3.90 -9.83 -3.30
CA GLY A 23 -3.64 -8.42 -3.06
C GLY A 23 -4.56 -7.88 -1.95
N SER A 24 -4.07 -6.91 -1.19
CA SER A 24 -4.82 -6.27 -0.12
C SER A 24 -4.94 -4.77 -0.36
N TYR A 25 -5.97 -4.14 0.17
CA TYR A 25 -6.18 -2.71 0.06
C TYR A 25 -6.80 -2.15 1.34
N GLY A 26 -6.49 -0.90 1.66
CA GLY A 26 -7.00 -0.18 2.81
C GLY A 26 -7.09 1.31 2.50
N LYS A 27 -7.91 2.04 3.26
CA LYS A 27 -7.99 3.50 3.19
C LYS A 27 -7.60 4.06 4.54
N THR A 28 -6.79 5.11 4.56
CA THR A 28 -6.40 5.76 5.81
C THR A 28 -7.53 6.64 6.34
N ASP A 29 -7.76 6.60 7.64
CA ASP A 29 -8.70 7.48 8.35
C ASP A 29 -8.07 8.83 8.71
N ALA A 30 -8.84 9.70 9.38
CA ALA A 30 -8.43 11.05 9.78
C ALA A 30 -7.11 11.09 10.58
N GLN A 31 -6.84 10.05 11.37
CA GLN A 31 -5.62 9.89 12.16
C GLN A 31 -4.47 9.30 11.34
N GLY A 32 -4.74 8.80 10.13
CA GLY A 32 -3.77 8.16 9.26
C GLY A 32 -3.59 6.67 9.49
N HIS A 33 -4.38 6.03 10.36
CA HIS A 33 -4.41 4.57 10.44
C HIS A 33 -5.18 4.00 9.26
N TYR A 34 -4.87 2.78 8.87
CA TYR A 34 -5.58 2.08 7.80
C TYR A 34 -5.71 0.61 8.18
N SER A 35 -6.78 -0.01 7.71
CA SER A 35 -6.99 -1.44 7.83
C SER A 35 -6.95 -2.04 6.43
N LEU A 36 -6.10 -3.04 6.23
CA LEU A 36 -6.03 -3.78 4.98
C LEU A 36 -7.15 -4.82 4.94
N LYS A 37 -7.72 -5.01 3.75
CA LYS A 37 -8.67 -6.05 3.41
C LYS A 37 -8.18 -6.76 2.17
N LEU A 38 -8.33 -8.07 2.12
CA LEU A 38 -8.03 -8.86 0.94
C LEU A 38 -9.01 -8.50 -0.19
N ILE A 39 -8.52 -8.46 -1.43
CA ILE A 39 -9.33 -8.05 -2.59
C ILE A 39 -10.34 -9.13 -2.98
N GLU A 40 -9.95 -10.40 -2.89
CA GLU A 40 -10.74 -11.53 -3.41
C GLU A 40 -11.52 -12.27 -2.29
N THR A 41 -11.21 -11.97 -1.03
CA THR A 41 -11.85 -12.56 0.14
C THR A 41 -12.18 -11.45 1.12
N ASP A 42 -13.27 -11.58 1.90
CA ASP A 42 -13.63 -10.61 2.95
C ASP A 42 -12.69 -10.68 4.18
N GLY A 43 -11.51 -11.28 4.01
CA GLY A 43 -10.51 -11.45 5.04
C GLY A 43 -9.77 -10.15 5.30
N GLU A 44 -9.55 -9.87 6.57
CA GLU A 44 -8.83 -8.71 7.04
C GLU A 44 -7.32 -8.98 7.05
N GLY A 45 -6.52 -7.97 6.73
CA GLY A 45 -5.07 -8.03 6.72
C GLY A 45 -4.45 -8.24 5.33
N ALA A 46 -3.24 -8.80 5.34
CA ALA A 46 -2.44 -9.10 4.16
C ALA A 46 -1.93 -10.54 4.21
N SER A 47 -1.62 -11.10 3.04
CA SER A 47 -0.98 -12.41 2.96
C SER A 47 0.44 -12.34 3.52
N VAL A 48 0.93 -13.45 4.05
CA VAL A 48 2.32 -13.57 4.52
C VAL A 48 3.25 -13.58 3.31
N GLY A 49 4.36 -12.84 3.40
CA GLY A 49 5.38 -12.75 2.35
C GLY A 49 5.70 -11.32 1.95
N THR A 50 6.47 -11.16 0.87
CA THR A 50 6.89 -9.84 0.39
C THR A 50 5.82 -9.19 -0.49
N HIS A 51 5.36 -8.02 -0.09
CA HIS A 51 4.39 -7.21 -0.82
C HIS A 51 5.00 -5.88 -1.26
N ARG A 52 4.69 -5.49 -2.50
CA ARG A 52 4.87 -4.14 -3.01
C ARG A 52 3.74 -3.26 -2.50
N VAL A 53 4.09 -2.17 -1.83
CA VAL A 53 3.14 -1.25 -1.23
C VAL A 53 2.92 -0.07 -2.15
N GLN A 54 1.69 0.19 -2.53
CA GLN A 54 1.33 1.34 -3.34
C GLN A 54 0.46 2.26 -2.48
N VAL A 55 0.85 3.53 -2.40
CA VAL A 55 0.09 4.54 -1.67
C VAL A 55 -0.34 5.61 -2.65
N SER A 56 -1.64 5.87 -2.72
CA SER A 56 -2.20 6.92 -3.54
C SER A 56 -3.24 7.70 -2.74
N VAL A 57 -3.18 9.03 -2.81
CA VAL A 57 -4.17 9.88 -2.15
C VAL A 57 -5.13 10.37 -3.22
N ALA A 58 -6.32 9.80 -3.23
CA ALA A 58 -7.42 10.26 -4.05
C ALA A 58 -8.23 11.28 -3.23
N GLU A 59 -8.04 12.57 -3.49
CA GLU A 59 -8.93 13.58 -2.92
C GLU A 59 -10.20 13.58 -3.76
N GLU A 60 -11.36 13.27 -3.15
CA GLU A 60 -12.67 13.19 -3.83
C GLU A 60 -13.23 14.58 -4.20
N LYS A 61 -12.39 15.47 -4.76
CA LYS A 61 -12.86 16.70 -5.39
C LYS A 61 -13.04 16.49 -6.88
N GLY A 62 -14.24 16.02 -7.23
CA GLY A 62 -14.92 16.21 -8.51
C GLY A 62 -14.07 16.24 -9.79
N GLY A 63 -14.09 15.14 -10.54
CA GLY A 63 -13.93 15.16 -12.00
C GLY A 63 -12.58 14.72 -12.55
N ASP A 64 -11.48 15.03 -11.87
CA ASP A 64 -10.15 14.62 -12.30
C ASP A 64 -9.38 14.13 -11.07
N ALA A 65 -9.15 12.82 -10.99
CA ALA A 65 -8.33 12.19 -9.96
C ALA A 65 -6.85 12.55 -10.15
N LEU A 66 -6.52 13.84 -10.02
CA LEU A 66 -5.17 14.31 -9.81
C LEU A 66 -4.76 13.82 -8.42
N THR A 67 -4.16 12.63 -8.37
CA THR A 67 -3.51 12.13 -7.17
C THR A 67 -2.60 13.24 -6.65
N THR A 68 -2.91 13.72 -5.45
CA THR A 68 -2.28 14.92 -4.91
C THR A 68 -0.75 14.70 -4.82
N ASP A 69 0.03 15.75 -5.03
CA ASP A 69 1.50 15.71 -5.05
C ASP A 69 2.13 15.29 -3.70
N LYS A 70 1.30 15.07 -2.66
CA LYS A 70 1.74 14.62 -1.32
C LYS A 70 2.40 13.25 -1.33
N VAL A 71 2.08 12.38 -2.28
CA VAL A 71 2.76 11.08 -2.38
C VAL A 71 3.60 11.10 -3.65
N PRO A 72 4.92 10.94 -3.64
CA PRO A 72 5.70 10.85 -4.88
C PRO A 72 5.20 9.76 -5.85
N SER A 73 5.33 9.97 -7.16
CA SER A 73 4.93 8.99 -8.18
C SER A 73 5.62 7.63 -8.02
N ARG A 74 6.86 7.62 -7.50
CA ARG A 74 7.62 6.42 -7.08
C ARG A 74 6.95 5.57 -6.00
N TYR A 75 5.87 6.04 -5.37
CA TYR A 75 5.10 5.30 -4.38
C TYR A 75 3.65 5.02 -4.82
N ARG A 76 3.19 5.61 -5.92
CA ARG A 76 1.80 5.50 -6.41
C ARG A 76 1.58 4.42 -7.48
N GLY A 77 2.63 4.07 -8.21
CA GLY A 77 2.50 3.25 -9.41
C GLY A 77 2.81 1.78 -9.20
N PHE A 78 2.60 1.02 -10.28
CA PHE A 78 3.08 -0.36 -10.38
C PHE A 78 4.60 -0.44 -10.21
N ASP A 79 5.34 0.66 -10.39
CA ASP A 79 6.76 0.76 -10.12
C ASP A 79 7.10 1.27 -8.71
N SER A 80 6.23 1.05 -7.72
CA SER A 80 6.50 1.51 -6.37
C SER A 80 7.80 0.95 -5.77
N GLU A 81 8.66 1.80 -5.22
CA GLU A 81 9.87 1.36 -4.51
C GLU A 81 9.57 0.86 -3.08
N LEU A 82 8.35 1.02 -2.59
CA LEU A 82 7.97 0.55 -1.26
C LEU A 82 7.70 -0.94 -1.32
N THR A 83 8.44 -1.67 -0.49
CA THR A 83 8.20 -3.09 -0.24
C THR A 83 8.06 -3.29 1.25
N PHE A 84 7.24 -4.28 1.61
CA PHE A 84 6.98 -4.65 2.98
C PHE A 84 6.92 -6.16 3.07
N ASP A 85 7.69 -6.72 3.98
CA ASP A 85 7.64 -8.14 4.28
C ASP A 85 6.65 -8.38 5.41
N VAL A 86 5.56 -9.07 5.09
CA VAL A 86 4.52 -9.43 6.06
C VAL A 86 4.98 -10.70 6.76
N PRO A 87 5.33 -10.63 8.07
CA PRO A 87 5.77 -11.80 8.80
C PRO A 87 4.63 -12.80 8.99
N SER A 88 4.96 -14.08 9.12
CA SER A 88 3.99 -15.17 9.33
C SER A 88 3.22 -15.06 10.65
N ASP A 89 3.79 -14.37 11.65
CA ASP A 89 3.15 -14.07 12.93
C ASP A 89 2.09 -12.95 12.83
N GLY A 90 2.01 -12.28 11.67
CA GLY A 90 1.19 -11.09 11.46
C GLY A 90 1.88 -9.82 11.94
N THR A 91 1.35 -8.67 11.53
CA THR A 91 1.82 -7.37 12.00
C THR A 91 0.68 -6.38 12.11
N GLU A 92 0.68 -5.62 13.19
CA GLU A 92 -0.26 -4.53 13.47
C GLU A 92 0.32 -3.19 13.02
N THR A 93 1.60 -3.16 12.66
CA THR A 93 2.35 -1.95 12.35
C THR A 93 3.02 -2.08 10.99
N ALA A 94 2.54 -1.29 10.03
CA ALA A 94 3.14 -1.14 8.71
C ALA A 94 3.23 0.36 8.38
N ASN A 95 4.16 1.04 9.04
CA ASN A 95 4.35 2.48 8.88
C ASN A 95 5.35 2.75 7.76
N PHE A 96 4.90 3.43 6.70
CA PHE A 96 5.76 3.85 5.60
C PHE A 96 6.05 5.34 5.72
N ASP A 97 7.32 5.69 5.89
CA ASP A 97 7.74 7.09 5.86
C ASP A 97 7.76 7.58 4.41
N LEU A 98 6.66 8.19 3.98
CA LEU A 98 6.54 8.76 2.63
C LEU A 98 7.34 10.06 2.56
N THR A 99 8.62 9.95 2.19
CA THR A 99 9.47 11.13 2.01
C THR A 99 9.06 11.87 0.73
N THR A 100 8.58 13.10 0.85
CA THR A 100 8.22 13.98 -0.28
C THR A 100 9.38 14.83 -0.80
N LYS A 101 10.57 14.71 -0.21
CA LYS A 101 11.73 15.54 -0.56
C LYS A 101 12.20 15.25 -1.99
N ARG A 102 11.68 15.98 -2.96
CA ARG A 102 12.45 16.39 -4.14
C ARG A 102 13.56 17.28 -3.59
N LYS A 103 14.78 16.75 -3.50
CA LYS A 103 15.98 17.55 -3.17
C LYS A 103 15.99 18.73 -4.17
N ARG A 104 15.81 19.95 -3.64
CA ARG A 104 15.84 21.18 -4.44
C ARG A 104 17.19 21.34 -5.13
#